data_AF-A0A7S1D960-F1
#
_entry.id   AF-A0A7S1D960-F1
#
_cell.length_a   1.000
_cell.length_b   1.000
_cell.length_c   1.000
_cell.angle_alpha   90.00
_cell.angle_beta   90.00
_cell.angle_gamma   90.00
#
_symmetry.space_group_name_H-M   'P 1'
#
loop_
_entity.id
_entity.type
_entity.pdbx_description
1 polymer ?
#
loop_
_entity_poly.entity_id
_entity_poly.type
_entity_poly.pdbx_seq_one_letter_code
_entity_poly.pdbx_strand_id
1 'polypeptide(L)'
;EKRSRKLHEDTSKGVSVAIFHVKDTSHAYHRAKIDLNAQQNSITGGVLECQDPPLSCVVCEGGPKAIKRYIRLMLVRMKWKGLEDDDLEDDDDVEDAVEKDEARQTQKFNPNNECSLVWTGMGMKRLFKGFIFQACETSDMAPKELGHKGGGHY
;
A
#
# COMPACT_ATOMS: atom_id res chain seq x y z
N GLU A 1 -5.74 20.82 10.40
CA GLU A 1 -7.14 20.39 10.56
C GLU A 1 -8.03 20.46 9.30
N LYS A 2 -8.10 21.57 8.55
CA LYS A 2 -9.01 21.68 7.37
C LYS A 2 -8.74 20.67 6.24
N ARG A 3 -7.48 20.26 6.01
CA ARG A 3 -7.11 19.25 4.98
C ARG A 3 -7.56 17.83 5.37
N SER A 4 -7.42 17.46 6.65
CA SER A 4 -7.80 16.13 7.17
C SER A 4 -9.31 15.88 7.09
N ARG A 5 -10.16 16.89 7.42
CA ARG A 5 -11.62 16.75 7.26
C ARG A 5 -12.07 16.64 5.80
N LYS A 6 -11.34 17.24 4.85
CA LYS A 6 -11.62 17.10 3.40
C LYS A 6 -11.25 15.72 2.86
N LEU A 7 -10.24 15.07 3.45
CA LEU A 7 -9.81 13.74 3.03
C LEU A 7 -10.64 12.62 3.63
N HIS A 8 -11.26 12.84 4.79
CA HIS A 8 -12.17 11.88 5.39
C HIS A 8 -13.49 11.87 4.63
N GLU A 9 -13.56 11.04 3.59
CA GLU A 9 -14.80 10.80 2.87
C GLU A 9 -15.76 9.98 3.73
N ASP A 10 -17.05 10.31 3.66
CA ASP A 10 -18.08 9.56 4.35
C ASP A 10 -18.21 8.16 3.73
N THR A 11 -17.54 7.18 4.36
CA THR A 11 -17.61 5.75 4.00
C THR A 11 -18.87 5.07 4.54
N SER A 12 -19.87 5.82 5.01
CA SER A 12 -21.15 5.27 5.50
C SER A 12 -21.93 4.48 4.43
N LYS A 13 -21.78 4.85 3.16
CA LYS A 13 -22.46 4.20 2.01
C LYS A 13 -21.73 2.98 1.46
N GLY A 14 -20.54 2.68 1.98
CA GLY A 14 -19.65 1.65 1.48
C GLY A 14 -18.21 2.14 1.34
N VAL A 15 -17.30 1.19 1.14
CA VAL A 15 -15.86 1.42 1.01
C VAL A 15 -15.42 1.00 -0.38
N SER A 16 -14.56 1.79 -1.01
CA SER A 16 -13.83 1.33 -2.19
C SER A 16 -12.65 0.49 -1.73
N VAL A 17 -12.42 -0.62 -2.42
CA VAL A 17 -11.34 -1.56 -2.14
C VAL A 17 -10.48 -1.72 -3.39
N ALA A 18 -9.17 -1.73 -3.21
CA ALA A 18 -8.20 -2.06 -4.25
C ALA A 18 -7.19 -3.07 -3.71
N ILE A 19 -6.86 -4.06 -4.52
CA ILE A 19 -5.90 -5.12 -4.20
C ILE A 19 -4.79 -5.07 -5.24
N PHE A 20 -3.55 -5.00 -4.77
CA PHE A 20 -2.36 -4.99 -5.60
C PHE A 20 -1.51 -6.22 -5.33
N HIS A 21 -0.87 -6.68 -6.38
CA HIS A 21 0.19 -7.67 -6.31
C HIS A 21 1.53 -6.96 -6.57
N VAL A 22 2.45 -7.12 -5.63
CA VAL A 22 3.81 -6.56 -5.67
C VAL A 22 4.81 -7.70 -5.45
N LYS A 23 5.87 -7.76 -6.26
CA LYS A 23 6.88 -8.82 -6.12
C LYS A 23 7.71 -8.67 -4.85
N ASP A 24 8.09 -7.44 -4.51
CA ASP A 24 8.99 -7.16 -3.39
C ASP A 24 8.64 -5.85 -2.68
N THR A 25 8.28 -5.94 -1.40
CA THR A 25 8.03 -4.81 -0.49
C THR A 25 9.05 -4.75 0.65
N SER A 26 10.15 -5.51 0.59
CA SER A 26 11.18 -5.52 1.64
C SER A 26 11.88 -4.17 1.80
N HIS A 27 12.05 -3.44 0.70
CA HIS A 27 12.77 -2.18 0.68
C HIS A 27 12.08 -1.10 1.53
N ALA A 28 12.85 -0.45 2.41
CA ALA A 28 12.34 0.54 3.37
C ALA A 28 11.60 1.72 2.70
N TYR A 29 12.09 2.20 1.56
CA TYR A 29 11.41 3.21 0.74
C TYR A 29 9.97 2.81 0.37
N HIS A 30 9.77 1.58 -0.13
CA HIS A 30 8.44 1.09 -0.55
C HIS A 30 7.51 1.00 0.65
N ARG A 31 7.98 0.41 1.75
CA ARG A 31 7.20 0.28 2.99
C ARG A 31 6.77 1.63 3.54
N ALA A 32 7.70 2.58 3.62
CA ALA A 32 7.43 3.92 4.11
C ALA A 32 6.41 4.63 3.22
N LYS A 33 6.60 4.63 1.88
CA LYS A 33 5.66 5.29 0.96
C LYS A 33 4.26 4.67 1.02
N ILE A 34 4.16 3.35 1.06
CA ILE A 34 2.89 2.61 1.18
C ILE A 34 2.16 3.06 2.46
N ASP A 35 2.84 3.02 3.61
CA ASP A 35 2.24 3.31 4.92
C ASP A 35 1.87 4.79 5.08
N LEU A 36 2.81 5.71 4.81
CA LEU A 36 2.61 7.16 4.93
C LEU A 36 1.45 7.63 4.05
N ASN A 37 1.40 7.19 2.79
CA ASN A 37 0.31 7.58 1.89
C ASN A 37 -1.03 6.98 2.31
N ALA A 38 -1.04 5.76 2.86
CA ALA A 38 -2.27 5.14 3.34
C ALA A 38 -2.83 5.94 4.53
N GLN A 39 -1.98 6.28 5.50
CA GLN A 39 -2.34 7.09 6.66
C GLN A 39 -2.82 8.49 6.26
N GLN A 40 -2.07 9.19 5.41
CA GLN A 40 -2.45 10.51 4.89
C GLN A 40 -3.81 10.47 4.18
N ASN A 41 -4.09 9.39 3.44
CA ASN A 41 -5.35 9.21 2.71
C ASN A 41 -6.51 8.60 3.51
N SER A 42 -6.34 8.36 4.82
CA SER A 42 -7.34 7.66 5.65
C SER A 42 -7.76 6.31 5.04
N ILE A 43 -6.78 5.61 4.45
CA ILE A 43 -6.92 4.26 3.90
C ILE A 43 -6.58 3.26 5.00
N THR A 44 -7.43 2.25 5.14
CA THR A 44 -7.22 1.10 6.01
C THR A 44 -6.87 -0.11 5.14
N GLY A 45 -6.28 -1.15 5.72
CA GLY A 45 -5.90 -2.33 4.95
C GLY A 45 -4.66 -3.00 5.50
N GLY A 46 -3.86 -3.57 4.60
CA GLY A 46 -2.55 -4.05 4.98
C GLY A 46 -1.79 -4.69 3.84
N VAL A 47 -0.51 -4.93 4.10
CA VAL A 47 0.40 -5.68 3.24
C VAL A 47 0.59 -7.06 3.85
N LEU A 48 0.34 -8.09 3.06
CA LEU A 48 0.63 -9.48 3.39
C LEU A 48 1.87 -9.89 2.62
N GLU A 49 2.96 -10.11 3.33
CA GLU A 49 4.26 -10.47 2.77
C GLU A 49 4.45 -11.97 2.90
N CYS A 50 4.33 -12.69 1.79
CA CYS A 50 4.61 -14.12 1.73
C CYS A 50 6.09 -14.35 1.47
N GLN A 51 6.70 -15.27 2.20
CA GLN A 51 8.10 -15.65 1.98
C GLN A 51 8.25 -16.73 0.91
N ASP A 52 7.27 -17.64 0.80
CA ASP A 52 7.28 -18.76 -0.15
C ASP A 52 5.92 -18.98 -0.85
N PRO A 53 5.80 -18.70 -2.17
CA PRO A 53 6.75 -17.92 -2.97
C PRO A 53 6.81 -16.45 -2.52
N PRO A 54 7.94 -15.74 -2.75
CA PRO A 54 8.08 -14.36 -2.35
C PRO A 54 7.13 -13.45 -3.14
N LEU A 55 6.08 -12.98 -2.48
CA LEU A 55 5.12 -12.04 -3.03
C LEU A 55 4.47 -11.22 -1.93
N SER A 56 3.99 -10.04 -2.30
CA SER A 56 3.29 -9.14 -1.40
C SER A 56 1.92 -8.78 -1.96
N CYS A 57 0.88 -9.06 -1.17
CA CYS A 57 -0.48 -8.64 -1.47
C CYS A 57 -0.81 -7.39 -0.66
N VAL A 58 -1.12 -6.29 -1.34
CA VAL A 58 -1.49 -5.02 -0.71
C VAL A 58 -2.99 -4.83 -0.84
N VAL A 59 -3.70 -4.85 0.29
CA VAL A 59 -5.14 -4.59 0.36
C VAL A 59 -5.37 -3.18 0.88
N CYS A 60 -6.17 -2.38 0.17
CA CYS A 60 -6.47 -0.99 0.51
C CYS A 60 -7.98 -0.76 0.50
N GLU A 61 -8.51 -0.22 1.59
CA GLU A 61 -9.92 0.10 1.80
C GLU A 61 -10.06 1.57 2.18
N GLY A 62 -10.95 2.30 1.51
CA GLY A 62 -11.09 3.73 1.74
C GLY A 62 -12.24 4.37 0.97
N GLY A 63 -12.27 5.70 1.00
CA GLY A 63 -13.17 6.46 0.14
C GLY A 63 -12.78 6.34 -1.34
N PRO A 64 -13.72 6.49 -2.29
CA PRO A 64 -13.45 6.32 -3.72
C PRO A 64 -12.36 7.27 -4.24
N LYS A 65 -12.26 8.52 -3.75
CA LYS A 65 -11.18 9.42 -4.19
C LYS A 65 -9.84 9.06 -3.56
N ALA A 66 -9.86 8.60 -2.31
CA ALA A 66 -8.66 8.13 -1.62
C ALA A 66 -8.06 6.92 -2.35
N ILE A 67 -8.88 5.91 -2.66
CA ILE A 67 -8.45 4.73 -3.41
C ILE A 67 -7.97 5.10 -4.81
N LYS A 68 -8.66 5.99 -5.53
CA LYS A 68 -8.20 6.44 -6.86
C LYS A 68 -6.82 7.11 -6.81
N ARG A 69 -6.55 7.95 -5.80
CA ARG A 69 -5.22 8.55 -5.59
C ARG A 69 -4.18 7.48 -5.28
N TYR A 70 -4.53 6.51 -4.44
CA TYR A 70 -3.63 5.43 -4.04
C TYR A 70 -3.30 4.48 -5.20
N ILE A 71 -4.26 4.17 -6.07
CA ILE A 71 -4.01 3.41 -7.32
C ILE A 71 -2.98 4.15 -8.18
N ARG A 72 -3.13 5.48 -8.35
CA ARG A 72 -2.15 6.27 -9.13
C ARG A 72 -0.78 6.30 -8.47
N LEU A 73 -0.72 6.39 -7.14
CA LEU A 73 0.54 6.26 -6.39
C LEU A 73 1.22 4.92 -6.69
N MET A 74 0.53 3.81 -6.48
CA MET A 74 1.08 2.46 -6.58
C MET A 74 1.51 2.09 -8.01
N LEU A 75 0.73 2.50 -9.02
CA LEU A 75 0.99 2.08 -10.41
C LEU A 75 1.85 3.06 -11.21
N VAL A 76 1.85 4.36 -10.87
CA VAL A 76 2.47 5.40 -11.71
C VAL A 76 3.62 6.09 -10.99
N ARG A 77 3.43 6.47 -9.72
CA ARG A 77 4.39 7.32 -8.99
C ARG A 77 5.46 6.53 -8.25
N MET A 78 5.12 5.32 -7.80
CA MET A 78 6.08 4.47 -7.09
C MET A 78 7.15 3.91 -8.02
N LYS A 79 8.39 4.16 -7.63
CA LYS A 79 9.59 3.72 -8.35
C LYS A 79 10.04 2.34 -7.87
N TRP A 80 9.32 1.30 -8.29
CA TRP A 80 9.52 -0.06 -7.78
C TRP A 80 10.93 -0.64 -8.01
N LYS A 81 11.62 -0.21 -9.08
CA LYS A 81 12.89 -0.77 -9.57
C LYS A 81 14.14 0.02 -9.16
N GLY A 82 14.00 1.20 -8.55
CA GLY A 82 15.13 2.09 -8.25
C GLY A 82 14.75 3.55 -8.38
N LEU A 83 15.52 4.43 -7.73
CA LEU A 83 15.44 5.88 -7.88
C LEU A 83 16.49 6.29 -8.91
N GLU A 84 16.08 6.99 -9.97
CA GLU A 84 17.02 7.72 -10.82
C GLU A 84 17.27 9.11 -10.22
N ASP A 85 18.43 9.73 -10.48
CA ASP A 85 18.83 11.00 -9.83
C ASP A 85 17.85 12.17 -10.10
N ASP A 86 17.07 12.11 -11.19
CA ASP A 86 16.04 13.10 -11.57
C ASP A 86 14.66 12.84 -10.91
N ASP A 87 14.48 11.74 -10.17
CA ASP A 87 13.16 11.29 -9.71
C ASP A 87 12.69 11.93 -8.38
N LEU A 88 13.48 12.84 -7.81
CA LEU A 88 13.19 13.47 -6.52
C LEU A 88 12.25 14.68 -6.62
N GLU A 89 12.01 15.24 -7.82
CA GLU A 89 11.26 16.49 -7.99
C GLU A 89 9.73 16.32 -8.16
N ASP A 90 9.22 15.10 -8.34
CA ASP A 90 7.82 14.85 -8.75
C ASP A 90 6.91 14.30 -7.61
N ASP A 91 7.36 14.35 -6.34
CA ASP A 91 6.63 13.81 -5.18
C ASP A 91 6.39 14.81 -4.03
N ASP A 92 5.75 15.94 -4.37
CA ASP A 92 5.24 17.01 -3.48
C ASP A 92 4.45 16.55 -2.23
N ASP A 93 4.02 15.29 -2.12
CA ASP A 93 3.17 14.83 -1.03
C ASP A 93 3.94 14.10 0.11
N VAL A 94 5.25 13.78 -0.07
CA VAL A 94 6.01 13.03 0.96
C VAL A 94 7.53 13.33 1.02
N GLU A 95 8.03 14.38 0.36
CA GLU A 95 9.46 14.74 0.32
C GLU A 95 10.16 14.72 1.70
N ASP A 96 9.49 15.12 2.77
CA ASP A 96 10.11 15.31 4.09
C ASP A 96 10.49 14.02 4.87
N ALA A 97 9.98 12.85 4.48
CA ALA A 97 10.11 11.61 5.29
C ALA A 97 11.16 10.61 4.76
N VAL A 98 11.61 10.78 3.51
CA VAL A 98 12.41 9.77 2.82
C VAL A 98 13.90 10.12 2.80
N GLU A 99 14.26 11.40 2.91
CA GLU A 99 15.66 11.87 2.82
C GLU A 99 16.51 11.65 4.08
N LYS A 100 15.91 11.39 5.25
CA LYS A 100 16.64 11.51 6.54
C LYS A 100 17.36 10.27 7.06
N ASP A 101 17.49 9.21 6.27
CA ASP A 101 17.99 7.93 6.81
C ASP A 101 19.01 7.29 5.85
N GLU A 102 20.28 7.68 5.98
CA GLU A 102 21.43 7.13 5.22
C GLU A 102 21.51 5.59 5.31
N ALA A 103 21.01 4.99 6.39
CA ALA A 103 20.93 3.53 6.52
C ALA A 103 19.96 2.87 5.51
N ARG A 104 18.94 3.60 5.03
CA ARG A 104 17.94 3.08 4.07
C ARG A 104 18.44 3.05 2.63
N GLN A 105 19.52 3.77 2.31
CA GLN A 105 20.15 3.75 0.97
C GLN A 105 21.02 2.49 0.74
N THR A 106 21.30 1.70 1.78
CA THR A 106 22.13 0.48 1.65
C THR A 106 21.36 -0.72 1.08
N GLN A 107 20.03 -0.70 1.13
CA GLN A 107 19.20 -1.77 0.56
C GLN A 107 19.16 -1.60 -0.96
N LYS A 108 19.54 -2.65 -1.70
CA LYS A 108 19.45 -2.61 -3.17
C LYS A 108 18.00 -2.79 -3.59
N PHE A 109 17.55 -1.96 -4.52
CA PHE A 109 16.28 -2.17 -5.19
C PHE A 109 16.31 -3.46 -6.02
N ASN A 110 15.19 -4.15 -6.06
CA ASN A 110 15.01 -5.29 -6.95
C ASN A 110 14.67 -4.79 -8.37
N PRO A 111 15.54 -5.02 -9.38
CA PRO A 111 15.33 -4.51 -10.74
C PRO A 111 14.15 -5.18 -11.46
N ASN A 112 13.73 -6.35 -11.00
CA ASN A 112 12.60 -7.10 -11.54
C ASN A 112 11.29 -6.84 -10.79
N ASN A 113 11.30 -5.91 -9.83
CA ASN A 113 10.12 -5.58 -9.05
C ASN A 113 9.06 -4.90 -9.92
N GLU A 114 7.81 -5.24 -9.64
CA GLU A 114 6.66 -4.66 -10.34
C GLU A 114 5.46 -4.65 -9.39
N CYS A 115 4.56 -3.70 -9.64
CA CYS A 115 3.26 -3.63 -8.99
C CYS A 115 2.18 -3.70 -10.05
N SER A 116 1.16 -4.50 -9.78
CA SER A 116 0.01 -4.68 -10.65
C SER A 116 -1.27 -4.60 -9.82
N LEU A 117 -2.32 -4.07 -10.43
CA LEU A 117 -3.64 -4.03 -9.83
C LEU A 117 -4.34 -5.35 -10.12
N VAL A 118 -4.67 -6.11 -9.09
CA VAL A 118 -5.33 -7.41 -9.20
C VAL A 118 -6.84 -7.22 -9.23
N TRP A 119 -7.37 -6.38 -8.35
CA TRP A 119 -8.81 -6.20 -8.23
C TRP A 119 -9.17 -4.83 -7.68
N THR A 120 -10.34 -4.33 -8.10
CA THR A 120 -10.98 -3.16 -7.50
C THR A 120 -12.47 -3.39 -7.37
N GLY A 121 -13.07 -2.92 -6.29
CA GLY A 121 -14.52 -2.98 -6.12
C GLY A 121 -15.02 -2.17 -4.93
N MET A 122 -16.26 -2.45 -4.55
CA MET A 122 -16.89 -1.83 -3.38
C MET A 122 -17.21 -2.91 -2.34
N GLY A 123 -16.88 -2.61 -1.08
CA GLY A 123 -17.28 -3.38 0.10
C GLY A 123 -18.33 -2.62 0.92
N MET A 124 -19.13 -3.35 1.71
CA MET A 124 -20.16 -2.73 2.55
C MET A 124 -19.58 -1.98 3.75
N LYS A 125 -18.44 -2.45 4.30
CA LYS A 125 -17.77 -1.89 5.47
C LYS A 125 -16.28 -2.14 5.40
N ARG A 126 -15.49 -1.36 6.15
CA ARG A 126 -14.06 -1.62 6.36
C ARG A 126 -13.88 -2.93 7.12
N LEU A 127 -12.99 -3.79 6.64
CA LEU A 127 -12.55 -4.99 7.35
C LEU A 127 -11.35 -4.69 8.25
N PHE A 128 -10.54 -3.71 7.86
CA PHE A 128 -9.33 -3.33 8.59
C PHE A 128 -9.57 -2.05 9.41
N LYS A 129 -9.06 -2.02 10.64
CA LYS A 129 -9.14 -0.83 11.53
C LYS A 129 -8.02 0.19 11.30
N GLY A 130 -6.94 -0.25 10.67
CA GLY A 130 -5.75 0.55 10.37
C GLY A 130 -5.04 -0.05 9.15
N PHE A 131 -3.84 0.43 8.87
CA PHE A 131 -2.97 -0.13 7.84
C PHE A 131 -1.84 -0.91 8.52
N ILE A 132 -1.67 -2.19 8.21
CA ILE A 132 -0.69 -3.05 8.88
C ILE A 132 0.15 -3.85 7.89
N PHE A 133 1.38 -4.18 8.28
CA PHE A 133 2.22 -5.15 7.57
C PHE A 133 2.20 -6.46 8.34
N GLN A 134 1.89 -7.56 7.66
CA GLN A 134 1.80 -8.88 8.23
C GLN A 134 2.63 -9.84 7.39
N ALA A 135 3.62 -10.48 8.01
CA ALA A 135 4.40 -11.53 7.36
C ALA A 135 3.63 -12.86 7.43
N CYS A 136 3.69 -13.63 6.34
CA CYS A 136 3.16 -14.97 6.21
C CYS A 136 4.29 -15.88 5.69
N GLU A 137 4.47 -17.04 6.30
CA GLU A 137 5.50 -17.99 5.85
C GLU A 137 5.14 -18.57 4.48
N THR A 138 3.88 -19.00 4.32
CA THR A 138 3.40 -19.62 3.08
C THR A 138 2.18 -18.88 2.52
N SER A 139 2.02 -18.95 1.20
CA SER A 139 0.84 -18.41 0.51
C SER A 139 -0.50 -18.98 1.04
N ASP A 140 -0.53 -20.23 1.49
CA ASP A 140 -1.72 -20.88 2.08
C ASP A 140 -2.18 -20.26 3.41
N MET A 141 -1.29 -19.54 4.09
CA MET A 141 -1.62 -18.84 5.34
C MET A 141 -2.25 -17.47 5.08
N ALA A 142 -1.97 -16.84 3.93
CA ALA A 142 -2.48 -15.50 3.62
C ALA A 142 -4.02 -15.44 3.57
N PRO A 143 -4.74 -16.38 2.90
CA PRO A 143 -6.20 -16.42 2.95
C PRO A 143 -6.76 -16.67 4.35
N LYS A 144 -6.04 -17.40 5.21
CA LYS A 144 -6.47 -17.65 6.61
C LYS A 144 -6.35 -16.39 7.45
N GLU A 145 -5.24 -15.68 7.33
CA GLU A 145 -4.98 -14.40 8.00
C GLU A 145 -5.99 -13.33 7.55
N LEU A 146 -6.32 -13.28 6.25
CA LEU A 146 -7.40 -12.45 5.72
C LEU A 146 -8.78 -12.93 6.19
N GLY A 147 -8.98 -14.23 6.26
CA GLY A 147 -10.19 -14.89 6.72
C GLY A 147 -10.58 -14.50 8.15
N HIS A 148 -9.60 -14.41 9.06
CA HIS A 148 -9.82 -13.92 10.43
C HIS A 148 -10.39 -12.49 10.47
N LYS A 149 -10.18 -11.70 9.42
CA LYS A 149 -10.71 -10.33 9.26
C LYS A 149 -11.98 -10.26 8.42
N GLY A 150 -12.49 -11.40 7.95
CA GLY A 150 -13.64 -11.50 7.06
C GLY A 150 -13.32 -11.22 5.58
N GLY A 151 -12.05 -11.13 5.23
CA GLY A 151 -11.55 -10.80 3.90
C GLY A 151 -10.96 -11.98 3.13
N GLY A 152 -11.24 -13.23 3.51
CA GLY A 152 -10.62 -14.41 2.88
C GLY A 152 -10.98 -14.64 1.40
N HIS A 153 -11.80 -13.77 0.81
CA HIS A 153 -12.15 -13.75 -0.62
C HIS A 153 -11.35 -12.70 -1.42
N TYR A 154 -10.55 -11.88 -0.73
CA TYR A 154 -9.54 -11.01 -1.33
C TYR A 154 -8.31 -11.82 -1.71
#